data_AF-A0A6L3B2U8-F1
#
_entry.id   AF-A0A6L3B2U8-F1
#
_cell.length_a   1.000
_cell.length_b   1.000
_cell.length_c   1.000
_cell.angle_alpha   90.00
_cell.angle_beta   90.00
_cell.angle_gamma   90.00
#
_symmetry.space_group_name_H-M   'P 1'
#
loop_
_entity.id
_entity.type
_entity.pdbx_description
1 polymer ?
#
loop_
_entity_poly.entity_id
_entity_poly.type
_entity_poly.pdbx_seq_one_letter_code
_entity_poly.pdbx_strand_id
1 'polypeptide(L)'
;MRATPWGGFHKTVDLPMTGRWTLSSRDEPDQSGRTPSRRIPMLQFTVPGMTCGGCANAIRKALVAVPGIKDIQADPPNRRLAVKGDVGADLIIRTLADAGYDAAPAA
;
A
#
# COMPACT_ATOMS: atom_id res chain seq x y z
N MET A 1 -15.11 -26.42 -57.57
CA MET A 1 -14.65 -25.08 -57.99
C MET A 1 -13.51 -24.66 -57.06
N ARG A 2 -12.30 -24.56 -57.66
CA ARG A 2 -11.02 -23.99 -57.19
C ARG A 2 -10.42 -24.48 -55.85
N ALA A 3 -9.49 -25.42 -56.02
CA ALA A 3 -8.35 -25.68 -55.14
C ALA A 3 -7.17 -24.73 -55.43
N THR A 4 -6.13 -24.86 -54.58
CA THR A 4 -4.69 -24.49 -54.68
C THR A 4 -4.21 -23.23 -53.91
N PRO A 5 -2.90 -23.13 -53.56
CA PRO A 5 -2.06 -24.10 -52.82
C PRO A 5 -1.05 -23.41 -51.85
N TRP A 6 -0.35 -24.20 -51.03
CA TRP A 6 0.99 -24.01 -50.40
C TRP A 6 1.61 -22.61 -50.13
N GLY A 7 2.10 -22.45 -48.88
CA GLY A 7 3.18 -21.53 -48.46
C GLY A 7 3.05 -21.15 -46.97
N GLY A 8 3.83 -21.62 -46.00
CA GLY A 8 5.25 -21.97 -46.02
C GLY A 8 6.12 -20.75 -45.70
N PHE A 9 6.00 -20.12 -44.52
CA PHE A 9 6.96 -19.11 -44.04
C PHE A 9 7.08 -19.08 -42.50
N HIS A 10 7.60 -20.17 -41.94
CA HIS A 10 8.69 -20.11 -40.94
C HIS A 10 9.74 -19.06 -41.36
N LYS A 11 9.54 -17.81 -40.93
CA LYS A 11 10.58 -16.79 -40.94
C LYS A 11 11.25 -16.77 -39.57
N THR A 12 12.20 -17.69 -39.42
CA THR A 12 13.40 -17.48 -38.61
C THR A 12 14.09 -16.23 -39.16
N VAL A 13 13.76 -15.07 -38.59
CA VAL A 13 14.54 -13.85 -38.80
C VAL A 13 15.39 -13.68 -37.57
N ASP A 14 16.60 -14.20 -37.71
CA ASP A 14 17.78 -13.84 -36.93
C ASP A 14 17.93 -12.31 -36.97
N LEU A 15 17.77 -11.67 -35.82
CA LEU A 15 18.01 -10.24 -35.63
C LEU A 15 19.13 -10.07 -34.61
N PRO A 16 20.31 -9.58 -35.03
CA PRO A 16 21.45 -9.35 -34.15
C PRO A 16 21.26 -8.10 -33.29
N MET A 17 21.56 -8.25 -31.99
CA MET A 17 22.44 -7.36 -31.21
C MET A 17 22.50 -5.89 -31.66
N THR A 18 21.51 -5.05 -31.34
CA THR A 18 21.71 -3.65 -30.89
C THR A 18 20.40 -3.07 -30.34
N GLY A 19 20.35 -2.92 -29.03
CA GLY A 19 19.16 -2.49 -28.31
C GLY A 19 18.81 -1.01 -28.48
N ARG A 20 17.51 -0.72 -28.39
CA ARG A 20 16.94 0.52 -27.82
C ARG A 20 15.42 0.40 -27.69
N TRP A 21 14.96 -0.22 -26.60
CA TRP A 21 13.61 0.01 -26.06
C TRP A 21 13.75 0.17 -24.56
N THR A 22 14.03 1.41 -24.15
CA THR A 22 13.90 1.87 -22.77
C THR A 22 12.61 2.66 -22.65
N LEU A 23 11.96 2.52 -21.49
CA LEU A 23 10.92 3.38 -20.93
C LEU A 23 9.44 3.06 -21.24
N SER A 24 8.94 2.00 -20.60
CA SER A 24 7.76 2.18 -19.72
C SER A 24 8.21 1.97 -18.28
N SER A 25 9.02 2.92 -17.81
CA SER A 25 9.02 3.30 -16.41
C SER A 25 7.67 3.95 -16.13
N ARG A 26 6.74 3.18 -15.60
CA ARG A 26 5.78 3.69 -14.63
C ARG A 26 5.83 2.74 -13.46
N ASP A 27 6.87 2.98 -12.66
CA ASP A 27 6.89 2.72 -11.22
C ASP A 27 5.97 1.55 -10.81
N GLU A 28 6.44 0.33 -11.03
CA GLU A 28 5.93 -0.82 -10.30
C GLU A 28 6.72 -0.84 -8.99
N PRO A 29 6.20 -0.26 -7.89
CA PRO A 29 6.83 -0.42 -6.60
C PRO A 29 6.91 -1.91 -6.31
N ASP A 30 8.16 -2.36 -6.20
CA ASP A 30 8.66 -3.57 -5.55
C ASP A 30 7.67 -4.15 -4.53
N GLN A 31 6.77 -5.04 -4.98
CA GLN A 31 5.96 -5.90 -4.12
C GLN A 31 6.28 -7.37 -4.39
N SER A 32 7.52 -7.64 -4.80
CA SER A 32 8.04 -8.99 -5.03
C SER A 32 8.55 -9.60 -3.73
N GLY A 33 7.76 -10.51 -3.16
CA GLY A 33 8.30 -11.83 -2.82
C GLY A 33 9.24 -11.96 -1.62
N ARG A 34 9.15 -11.12 -0.59
CA ARG A 34 9.69 -11.48 0.72
C ARG A 34 8.54 -12.05 1.54
N THR A 35 8.51 -13.35 1.80
CA THR A 35 7.70 -13.90 2.89
C THR A 35 7.98 -12.99 4.10
N PRO A 36 7.04 -12.17 4.59
CA PRO A 36 7.37 -11.26 5.66
C PRO A 36 7.70 -12.16 6.84
N SER A 37 8.97 -12.16 7.25
CA SER A 37 9.46 -12.85 8.43
C SER A 37 8.80 -12.20 9.64
N ARG A 38 7.51 -12.53 9.85
CA ARG A 38 6.51 -12.00 10.79
C ARG A 38 6.91 -10.73 11.54
N ARG A 39 7.28 -9.67 10.83
CA ARG A 39 7.50 -8.36 11.42
C ARG A 39 6.19 -7.62 11.35
N ILE A 40 5.60 -7.38 12.52
CA ILE A 40 4.38 -6.59 12.66
C ILE A 40 4.72 -5.17 12.15
N PRO A 41 4.15 -4.73 11.02
CA PRO A 41 4.46 -3.43 10.45
C PRO A 41 4.00 -2.31 11.38
N MET A 42 4.73 -1.19 11.35
CA MET A 42 4.33 0.04 12.03
C MET A 42 3.93 1.06 10.98
N LEU A 43 2.63 1.36 10.92
CA LEU A 43 2.02 2.28 9.98
C LEU A 43 1.91 3.65 10.63
N GLN A 44 2.27 4.71 9.91
CA GLN A 44 2.16 6.09 10.37
C GLN A 44 1.02 6.80 9.64
N PHE A 45 0.29 7.63 10.37
CA PHE A 45 -0.83 8.41 9.87
C PHE A 45 -0.74 9.85 10.37
N THR A 46 -1.18 10.77 9.54
CA THR A 46 -1.42 12.17 9.88
C THR A 46 -2.90 12.34 10.16
N VAL A 47 -3.24 12.83 11.36
CA VAL A 47 -4.61 13.05 11.81
C VAL A 47 -4.79 14.52 12.19
N PRO A 48 -5.21 15.39 11.26
CA PRO A 48 -5.32 16.83 11.51
C PRO A 48 -6.28 17.17 12.67
N GLY A 49 -7.30 16.34 12.91
CA GLY A 49 -8.27 16.51 14.00
C GLY A 49 -7.74 16.13 15.41
N MET A 50 -6.51 15.61 15.53
CA MET A 50 -5.93 15.22 16.81
C MET A 50 -5.16 16.39 17.44
N THR A 51 -5.88 17.38 17.99
CA THR A 51 -5.28 18.63 18.52
C THR A 51 -5.10 18.66 20.04
N CYS A 52 -5.66 17.68 20.76
CA CYS A 52 -5.62 17.61 22.23
C CYS A 52 -5.52 16.16 22.70
N GLY A 53 -5.05 15.95 23.94
CA GLY A 53 -5.00 14.63 24.58
C GLY A 53 -6.35 13.92 24.65
N GLY A 54 -7.46 14.68 24.74
CA GLY A 54 -8.81 14.12 24.66
C GLY A 54 -9.11 13.45 23.30
N CYS A 55 -8.72 14.09 22.20
CA CYS A 55 -8.87 13.56 20.84
C CYS A 55 -8.00 12.30 20.66
N ALA A 56 -6.77 12.31 21.15
CA ALA A 56 -5.91 11.13 21.12
C ALA A 56 -6.50 9.96 21.90
N ASN A 57 -7.13 10.21 23.05
CA ASN A 57 -7.75 9.14 23.82
C ASN A 57 -8.99 8.56 23.11
N ALA A 58 -9.80 9.40 22.46
CA ALA A 58 -10.93 8.95 21.65
C ALA A 58 -10.47 8.07 20.48
N ILE A 59 -9.43 8.50 19.76
CA ILE A 59 -8.82 7.74 18.67
C ILE A 59 -8.28 6.39 19.15
N ARG A 60 -7.55 6.37 20.27
CA ARG A 60 -7.04 5.12 20.85
C ARG A 60 -8.17 4.17 21.23
N LYS A 61 -9.29 4.68 21.77
CA LYS A 61 -10.48 3.90 22.11
C LYS A 61 -11.18 3.30 20.88
N ALA A 62 -11.21 4.02 19.77
CA ALA A 62 -11.75 3.47 18.51
C ALA A 62 -10.84 2.35 17.97
N LEU A 63 -9.53 2.56 17.98
CA LEU A 63 -8.56 1.61 17.43
C LEU A 63 -8.32 0.38 18.30
N VAL A 64 -8.42 0.48 19.64
CA VAL A 64 -8.25 -0.71 20.51
C VAL A 64 -9.33 -1.77 20.27
N ALA A 65 -10.48 -1.40 19.69
CA ALA A 65 -11.53 -2.33 19.31
C ALA A 65 -11.20 -3.12 18.02
N VAL A 66 -10.19 -2.70 17.24
CA VAL A 66 -9.82 -3.34 15.98
C VAL A 66 -8.93 -4.55 16.26
N PRO A 67 -9.34 -5.77 15.86
CA PRO A 67 -8.51 -6.96 16.02
C PRO A 67 -7.26 -6.85 15.15
N GLY A 68 -6.10 -7.20 15.72
CA GLY A 68 -4.81 -7.19 15.01
C GLY A 68 -3.93 -5.99 15.35
N ILE A 69 -4.48 -4.93 15.94
CA ILE A 69 -3.69 -3.84 16.51
C ILE A 69 -2.96 -4.33 17.77
N LYS A 70 -1.67 -4.02 17.87
CA LYS A 70 -0.77 -4.41 18.96
C LYS A 70 -0.31 -3.21 19.78
N ASP A 71 -0.05 -2.09 19.13
CA ASP A 71 0.38 -0.87 19.79
C ASP A 71 -0.13 0.38 19.05
N ILE A 72 -0.42 1.44 19.80
CA ILE A 72 -0.93 2.72 19.27
C ILE A 72 -0.18 3.85 19.96
N GLN A 73 0.60 4.61 19.20
CA GLN A 73 1.29 5.82 19.63
C GLN A 73 0.60 7.03 19.00
N ALA A 74 -0.02 7.86 19.82
CA ALA A 74 -0.65 9.10 19.38
C ALA A 74 0.20 10.29 19.82
N ASP A 75 0.52 11.17 18.89
CA ASP A 75 1.27 12.40 19.13
C ASP A 75 0.44 13.61 18.67
N PRO A 76 -0.42 14.15 19.57
CA PRO A 76 -1.20 15.36 19.30
C PRO A 76 -0.39 16.59 18.85
N PRO A 77 0.79 16.92 19.46
CA PRO A 77 1.49 18.13 19.07
C PRO A 77 1.99 18.07 17.62
N ASN A 78 2.38 16.90 17.12
CA ASN A 78 2.77 16.70 15.72
C ASN A 78 1.62 16.23 14.82
N ARG A 79 0.42 15.98 15.37
CA ARG A 79 -0.75 15.42 14.66
C ARG A 79 -0.46 14.08 13.99
N ARG A 80 0.39 13.27 14.63
CA ARG A 80 0.86 11.98 14.13
C ARG A 80 0.29 10.84 14.93
N LEU A 81 0.03 9.73 14.26
CA LEU A 81 -0.45 8.49 14.85
C LEU A 81 0.35 7.34 14.26
N ALA A 82 1.06 6.59 15.11
CA ALA A 82 1.67 5.34 14.70
C ALA A 82 0.87 4.17 15.25
N VAL A 83 0.52 3.23 14.36
CA VAL A 83 -0.22 2.03 14.69
C VAL A 83 0.63 0.83 14.30
N LYS A 84 0.93 -0.01 15.27
CA LYS A 84 1.61 -1.29 15.05
C LYS A 84 0.60 -2.40 15.12
N GLY A 85 0.48 -3.17 14.05
CA GLY A 85 -0.50 -4.26 14.01
C GLY A 85 -0.42 -5.07 12.74
N ASP A 86 -1.06 -6.24 12.77
CA ASP A 86 -1.30 -7.07 11.59
C ASP A 86 -2.59 -6.60 10.90
N VAL A 87 -2.65 -5.30 10.58
CA VAL A 87 -3.82 -4.64 10.00
C VAL A 87 -3.40 -3.74 8.84
N GLY A 88 -4.24 -3.66 7.82
CA GLY A 88 -4.01 -2.78 6.67
C GLY A 88 -4.28 -1.32 7.01
N ALA A 89 -3.58 -0.41 6.33
CA ALA A 89 -3.78 1.03 6.49
C ALA A 89 -5.22 1.47 6.17
N ASP A 90 -5.84 0.87 5.16
CA ASP A 90 -7.23 1.13 4.77
C ASP A 90 -8.22 0.89 5.93
N LEU A 91 -8.07 -0.23 6.64
CA LEU A 91 -8.94 -0.56 7.78
C LEU A 91 -8.81 0.47 8.90
N ILE A 92 -7.59 0.93 9.18
CA ILE A 92 -7.32 1.95 10.20
C ILE A 92 -8.00 3.27 9.79
N ILE A 93 -7.79 3.73 8.55
CA ILE A 93 -8.38 4.97 8.03
C ILE A 93 -9.91 4.92 8.11
N ARG A 94 -10.52 3.80 7.71
CA ARG A 94 -11.97 3.60 7.79
C ARG A 94 -12.49 3.63 9.22
N THR A 95 -11.77 3.01 10.16
CA THR A 95 -12.14 3.03 11.59
C THR A 95 -12.05 4.44 12.16
N LEU A 96 -11.02 5.20 11.77
CA LEU A 96 -10.87 6.60 12.18
C LEU A 96 -11.99 7.47 11.59
N ALA A 97 -12.33 7.27 10.32
CA ALA A 97 -13.43 7.98 9.66
C ALA A 97 -14.80 7.69 10.31
N ASP A 98 -15.06 6.44 10.70
CA ASP A 98 -16.26 6.04 11.46
C ASP A 98 -16.32 6.73 12.84
N ALA A 99 -15.16 6.92 13.47
CA ALA A 99 -15.02 7.71 14.70
C ALA A 99 -15.04 9.24 14.47
N GLY A 100 -15.20 9.71 13.23
CA GLY A 100 -15.27 11.13 12.87
C GLY A 100 -13.91 11.81 12.69
N TYR A 101 -12.84 11.04 12.48
CA TYR A 101 -11.48 11.54 12.27
C TYR A 101 -10.98 11.27 10.86
N ASP A 102 -10.56 12.33 10.17
CA ASP A 102 -9.84 12.20 8.91
C ASP A 102 -8.39 11.80 9.17
N ALA A 103 -7.90 10.78 8.45
CA ALA A 103 -6.55 10.25 8.61
C ALA A 103 -5.95 9.88 7.27
N ALA A 104 -4.73 10.34 7.02
CA ALA A 104 -3.97 10.03 5.82
C ALA A 104 -2.67 9.28 6.19
N PRO A 105 -2.23 8.29 5.42
CA PRO A 105 -0.95 7.65 5.65
C PRO A 105 0.18 8.68 5.54
N ALA A 106 1.07 8.71 6.53
CA ALA A 106 2.26 9.55 6.49
C ALA A 106 3.32 8.83 5.63
N ALA A 107 3.70 9.46 4.52
CA ALA A 107 4.74 8.98 3.62
C ALA A 107 6.14 9.15 4.22
#